data_AF-A0AAN0III8-F1
#
_entry.id   AF-A0AAN0III8-F1
#
_cell.length_a   1.000
_cell.length_b   1.000
_cell.length_c   1.000
_cell.angle_alpha   90.00
_cell.angle_beta   90.00
_cell.angle_gamma   90.00
#
_symmetry.space_group_name_H-M   'P 1'
#
loop_
_entity.id
_entity.type
_entity.pdbx_description
1 polymer ?
#
loop_
_entity_poly.entity_id
_entity_poly.type
_entity_poly.pdbx_seq_one_letter_code
_entity_poly.pdbx_strand_id
1 'polypeptide(L)'
;MERIHSSVLLFLDILKCTFYLLLIWFFLAAIPNYQSPETVGCTARDCKELYDQGHACSGVYTIKPDMLPAFEVYCDMSNGGGWTVFQRRMDGSVDFYLKWADYQKGFGDLNGEFWLGLDKIHRLTATGSASLRVDLEDFEGVSVFAHYSTFIVGNPHTKYTLTVGGYSGNAGDSLSVHDKMKFSTHDHDNDIDDVQCASTYKGAWWYFKCHYSNLNGLYLTGTHSTFANGVNWLDFKGYHYSLKVSEMKINRKHHFHWRIINIDLYMAAMDLNDENLNNRLNDQNLNHQNSNDRMDIARLHTLVLFILDTMITIFCLLFLIWFFVGTIITINQYNSDNQETGCIAYDCKDNRSNDSGHHETTIVKTSCTACDCIESDRQDTNIAETSCFAQDCKELYKQGYNCSGVYTIKPDELSAFKVYCDMSNGGGWTVFQRRMDGSVNFYLKWADYQKGFGDLNGEFWLGLDKIHRLTATGNTSLRVDLKDFEGVSRFAHYSTFIVEGTHTSYTLTVGGYSGNAGDSLSGHHNNMKFSTHDHDNDIYDGNCALAYKGAWWYSKCHASNLNGWYLAGTHSTYADGVMWAHFKGLHYSLKVSEMKINRK
;
A
#
# COMPACT_ATOMS: atom_id res chain seq x y z
N MET A 1 -26.71 25.20 63.60
CA MET A 1 -25.95 25.65 62.42
C MET A 1 -25.31 24.48 61.65
N GLU A 2 -24.78 23.45 62.31
CA GLU A 2 -24.11 22.31 61.64
C GLU A 2 -25.03 21.41 60.78
N ARG A 3 -26.30 21.19 61.17
CA ARG A 3 -27.25 20.43 60.32
C ARG A 3 -27.64 21.13 59.02
N ILE A 4 -27.56 22.47 58.98
CA ILE A 4 -27.85 23.25 57.77
C ILE A 4 -26.66 23.15 56.81
N HIS A 5 -25.42 23.14 57.31
CA HIS A 5 -24.21 23.00 56.49
C HIS A 5 -24.10 21.64 55.79
N SER A 6 -24.40 20.54 56.49
CA SER A 6 -24.36 19.19 55.89
C SER A 6 -25.44 18.97 54.83
N SER A 7 -26.63 19.57 55.03
CA SER A 7 -27.73 19.52 54.05
C SER A 7 -27.43 20.35 52.80
N VAL A 8 -26.72 21.48 52.95
CA VAL A 8 -26.31 22.35 51.82
C VAL A 8 -25.22 21.70 50.97
N LEU A 9 -24.27 21.00 51.59
CA LEU A 9 -23.22 20.25 50.87
C LEU A 9 -23.81 19.08 50.07
N LEU A 10 -24.70 18.29 50.68
CA LEU A 10 -25.40 17.20 50.00
C LEU A 10 -26.25 17.72 48.82
N PHE A 11 -26.88 18.89 48.98
CA PHE A 11 -27.65 19.54 47.93
C PHE A 11 -26.76 20.02 46.78
N LEU A 12 -25.57 20.55 47.07
CA LEU A 12 -24.59 20.97 46.06
C LEU A 12 -24.01 19.79 45.27
N ASP A 13 -23.78 18.64 45.91
CA ASP A 13 -23.28 17.44 45.24
C ASP A 13 -24.36 16.79 44.35
N ILE A 14 -25.62 16.79 44.77
CA ILE A 14 -26.75 16.37 43.93
C ILE A 14 -26.92 17.33 42.74
N LEU A 15 -26.73 18.64 42.95
CA LEU A 15 -26.80 19.64 41.87
C LEU A 15 -25.69 19.45 40.84
N LYS A 16 -24.47 19.10 41.27
CA LYS A 16 -23.36 18.75 40.37
C LYS A 16 -23.66 17.48 39.59
N CYS A 17 -24.13 16.43 40.25
CA CYS A 17 -24.43 15.15 39.60
C CYS A 17 -25.55 15.29 38.55
N THR A 18 -26.59 16.06 38.87
CA THR A 18 -27.69 16.36 37.94
C THR A 18 -27.25 17.26 36.78
N PHE A 19 -26.31 18.19 37.00
CA PHE A 19 -25.71 18.99 35.94
C PHE A 19 -24.87 18.14 34.96
N TYR A 20 -24.08 17.18 35.46
CA TYR A 20 -23.33 16.25 34.60
C TYR A 20 -24.25 15.31 33.82
N LEU A 21 -25.33 14.81 34.42
CA LEU A 21 -26.32 13.98 33.72
C LEU A 21 -27.08 14.78 32.63
N LEU A 22 -27.38 16.04 32.87
CA LEU A 22 -28.00 16.93 31.88
C LEU A 22 -27.04 17.26 30.73
N LEU A 23 -25.75 17.46 31.02
CA LEU A 23 -24.71 17.61 29.99
C LEU A 23 -24.60 16.36 29.11
N ILE A 24 -24.57 15.16 29.71
CA ILE A 24 -24.54 13.90 28.96
C ILE A 24 -25.79 13.76 28.08
N TRP A 25 -26.97 14.13 28.59
CA TRP A 25 -28.20 14.09 27.81
C TRP A 25 -28.20 15.12 26.66
N PHE A 26 -27.64 16.31 26.88
CA PHE A 26 -27.45 17.33 25.83
C PHE A 26 -26.46 16.86 24.74
N PHE A 27 -25.37 16.18 25.12
CA PHE A 27 -24.42 15.61 24.18
C PHE A 27 -25.00 14.43 23.39
N LEU A 28 -25.87 13.61 24.00
CA LEU A 28 -26.58 12.52 23.32
C LEU A 28 -27.71 13.03 22.40
N ALA A 29 -28.41 14.11 22.80
CA ALA A 29 -29.48 14.72 22.02
C ALA A 29 -28.97 15.64 20.88
N ALA A 30 -27.70 16.07 20.94
CA ALA A 30 -27.06 16.88 19.91
C ALA A 30 -26.36 16.06 18.81
N ILE A 31 -26.45 14.73 18.84
CA ILE A 31 -26.03 13.87 17.72
C ILE A 31 -27.06 14.11 16.61
N PRO A 32 -26.70 14.77 15.49
CA PRO A 32 -27.62 14.89 14.37
C PRO A 32 -27.95 13.47 13.89
N ASN A 33 -29.22 13.20 13.60
CA ASN A 33 -29.58 12.02 12.80
C ASN A 33 -28.77 12.09 11.51
N TYR A 34 -27.71 11.27 11.44
CA TYR A 34 -26.87 11.16 10.27
C TYR A 34 -27.67 10.40 9.21
N GLN A 35 -28.42 11.15 8.41
CA GLN A 35 -28.76 10.69 7.09
C GLN A 35 -27.45 10.56 6.32
N SER A 36 -27.13 9.32 5.94
CA SER A 36 -26.01 8.99 5.08
C SER A 36 -26.00 9.95 3.89
N PRO A 37 -24.87 10.59 3.58
CA PRO A 37 -24.78 11.41 2.38
C PRO A 37 -25.01 10.52 1.17
N GLU A 38 -25.82 11.03 0.24
CA GLU A 38 -26.07 10.42 -1.07
C GLU A 38 -24.76 10.01 -1.73
N THR A 39 -24.76 8.82 -2.31
CA THR A 39 -23.63 8.11 -2.92
C THR A 39 -22.91 8.96 -3.97
N VAL A 40 -21.77 9.55 -3.61
CA VAL A 40 -20.82 10.17 -4.55
C VAL A 40 -19.93 9.05 -5.12
N GLY A 41 -19.96 8.88 -6.45
CA GLY A 41 -19.35 7.75 -7.16
C GLY A 41 -17.87 7.48 -6.87
N CYS A 42 -17.53 6.19 -6.85
CA CYS A 42 -16.28 5.58 -6.40
C CYS A 42 -15.08 5.76 -7.36
N THR A 43 -14.75 6.97 -7.81
CA THR A 43 -13.49 7.20 -8.55
C THR A 43 -12.48 7.91 -7.67
N ALA A 44 -11.35 7.25 -7.39
CA ALA A 44 -10.27 7.80 -6.56
C ALA A 44 -9.72 9.11 -7.12
N ARG A 45 -9.33 10.05 -6.25
CA ARG A 45 -8.91 11.39 -6.68
C ARG A 45 -7.49 11.42 -7.25
N ASP A 46 -6.65 10.48 -6.84
CA ASP A 46 -5.26 10.37 -7.22
C ASP A 46 -4.71 8.97 -6.94
N CYS A 47 -3.48 8.71 -7.38
CA CYS A 47 -2.82 7.43 -7.13
C CYS A 47 -2.58 7.17 -5.64
N LYS A 48 -2.50 8.21 -4.79
CA LYS A 48 -2.31 8.02 -3.36
C LYS A 48 -3.57 7.45 -2.72
N GLU A 49 -4.74 7.94 -3.11
CA GLU A 49 -6.01 7.38 -2.69
C GLU A 49 -6.19 5.94 -3.18
N LEU A 50 -5.81 5.63 -4.43
CA LEU A 50 -5.77 4.26 -4.94
C LEU A 50 -4.84 3.36 -4.11
N TYR A 51 -3.64 3.85 -3.78
CA TYR A 51 -2.69 3.11 -2.96
C TYR A 51 -3.23 2.85 -1.55
N ASP A 52 -3.89 3.84 -0.94
CA ASP A 52 -4.52 3.71 0.38
C ASP A 52 -5.74 2.77 0.36
N GLN A 53 -6.42 2.66 -0.79
CA GLN A 53 -7.46 1.66 -1.05
C GLN A 53 -6.90 0.24 -1.28
N GLY A 54 -5.58 0.07 -1.29
CA GLY A 54 -4.90 -1.22 -1.41
C GLY A 54 -4.46 -1.59 -2.83
N HIS A 55 -4.57 -0.67 -3.79
CA HIS A 55 -3.99 -0.89 -5.13
C HIS A 55 -2.46 -0.89 -5.06
N ALA A 56 -1.85 -2.06 -5.27
CA ALA A 56 -0.41 -2.26 -5.10
C ALA A 56 0.39 -2.35 -6.41
N CYS A 57 -0.27 -2.43 -7.57
CA CYS A 57 0.41 -2.54 -8.87
C CYS A 57 0.64 -1.16 -9.48
N SER A 58 1.84 -0.92 -10.00
CA SER A 58 2.06 0.23 -10.87
C SER A 58 1.39 -0.01 -12.22
N GLY A 59 0.88 1.04 -12.85
CA GLY A 59 0.17 0.93 -14.12
C GLY A 59 -0.72 2.14 -14.41
N VAL A 60 -1.50 2.04 -15.48
CA VAL A 60 -2.45 3.10 -15.85
C VAL A 60 -3.75 2.93 -15.07
N TYR A 61 -4.19 4.01 -14.41
CA TYR A 61 -5.43 4.09 -13.65
C TYR A 61 -6.23 5.32 -14.05
N THR A 62 -7.56 5.23 -13.95
CA THR A 62 -8.44 6.39 -14.07
C THR A 62 -8.60 7.06 -12.71
N ILE A 63 -8.35 8.37 -12.65
CA ILE A 63 -8.53 9.19 -11.46
C ILE A 63 -9.48 10.37 -11.72
N LYS A 64 -10.10 10.87 -10.67
CA LYS A 64 -11.01 12.02 -10.71
C LYS A 64 -10.67 13.02 -9.58
N PRO A 65 -9.67 13.89 -9.77
CA PRO A 65 -9.17 14.76 -8.69
C PRO A 65 -10.15 15.84 -8.22
N ASP A 66 -11.13 16.19 -9.04
CA ASP A 66 -12.10 17.26 -8.83
C ASP A 66 -13.44 16.92 -9.51
N MET A 67 -14.37 17.89 -9.58
CA MET A 67 -15.69 17.68 -10.19
C MET A 67 -15.68 17.65 -11.73
N LEU A 68 -14.52 17.83 -12.37
CA LEU A 68 -14.37 17.78 -13.82
C LEU A 68 -14.19 16.32 -14.30
N PRO A 69 -14.23 16.06 -15.62
CA PRO A 69 -14.09 14.71 -16.15
C PRO A 69 -12.83 13.99 -15.66
N ALA A 70 -12.98 12.70 -15.36
CA ALA A 70 -11.90 11.81 -14.98
C ALA A 70 -10.90 11.64 -16.14
N PHE A 71 -9.68 11.24 -15.82
CA PHE A 71 -8.64 10.98 -16.82
C PHE A 71 -7.66 9.91 -16.34
N GLU A 72 -6.97 9.31 -17.30
CA GLU A 72 -5.96 8.28 -17.05
C GLU A 72 -4.61 8.90 -16.64
N VAL A 73 -3.94 8.22 -15.70
CA VAL A 73 -2.59 8.53 -15.23
C VAL A 73 -1.82 7.24 -15.02
N TYR A 74 -0.48 7.32 -15.08
CA TYR A 74 0.34 6.22 -14.60
C TYR A 74 0.58 6.37 -13.10
N CYS A 75 0.18 5.37 -12.31
CA CYS A 75 0.47 5.28 -10.89
C CYS A 75 1.73 4.45 -10.67
N ASP A 76 2.69 4.99 -9.91
CA ASP A 76 3.79 4.24 -9.35
C ASP A 76 3.46 3.85 -7.89
N MET A 77 3.20 2.56 -7.69
CA MET A 77 2.84 1.96 -6.41
C MET A 77 4.04 1.30 -5.71
N SER A 78 5.24 1.39 -6.27
CA SER A 78 6.46 0.81 -5.70
C SER A 78 7.05 1.67 -4.57
N ASN A 79 7.87 1.05 -3.69
CA ASN A 79 8.71 1.75 -2.70
C ASN A 79 7.97 2.80 -1.83
N GLY A 80 6.80 2.44 -1.29
CA GLY A 80 5.95 3.34 -0.49
C GLY A 80 4.80 3.98 -1.28
N GLY A 81 4.84 3.88 -2.61
CA GLY A 81 3.70 3.96 -3.53
C GLY A 81 2.83 5.22 -3.50
N GLY A 82 1.76 5.18 -4.29
CA GLY A 82 0.78 6.26 -4.38
C GLY A 82 1.23 7.48 -5.19
N TRP A 83 2.24 7.32 -6.05
CA TRP A 83 2.76 8.41 -6.86
C TRP A 83 2.04 8.50 -8.20
N THR A 84 1.59 9.69 -8.58
CA THR A 84 1.03 9.97 -9.90
C THR A 84 2.13 10.51 -10.81
N VAL A 85 2.56 9.73 -11.79
CA VAL A 85 3.61 10.12 -12.75
C VAL A 85 3.01 11.08 -13.78
N PHE A 86 3.68 12.21 -14.01
CA PHE A 86 3.22 13.21 -14.99
C PHE A 86 4.23 13.51 -16.11
N GLN A 87 5.48 13.06 -15.96
CA GLN A 87 6.50 13.14 -16.99
C GLN A 87 7.39 11.90 -16.89
N ARG A 88 7.74 11.29 -18.04
CA ARG A 88 8.72 10.21 -18.12
C ARG A 88 9.55 10.30 -19.40
N ARG A 89 10.87 10.17 -19.26
CA ARG A 89 11.87 9.95 -20.32
C ARG A 89 12.63 8.66 -20.01
N MET A 90 12.90 7.84 -21.02
CA MET A 90 13.57 6.54 -20.86
C MET A 90 14.31 6.04 -22.10
N ASP A 91 13.91 6.45 -23.31
CA ASP A 91 14.44 5.88 -24.56
C ASP A 91 14.49 6.85 -25.74
N GLY A 92 13.93 8.05 -25.63
CA GLY A 92 13.88 9.05 -26.69
C GLY A 92 12.90 8.70 -27.82
N SER A 93 11.96 7.77 -27.59
CA SER A 93 10.93 7.38 -28.56
C SER A 93 9.92 8.49 -28.87
N VAL A 94 9.78 9.48 -27.98
CA VAL A 94 8.84 10.60 -28.13
C VAL A 94 9.58 11.92 -28.24
N ASP A 95 9.15 12.75 -29.20
CA ASP A 95 9.65 14.13 -29.33
C ASP A 95 9.01 15.03 -28.27
N PHE A 96 9.84 15.74 -27.51
CA PHE A 96 9.42 16.70 -26.48
C PHE A 96 9.58 18.15 -26.95
N TYR A 97 10.14 18.41 -28.13
CA TYR A 97 10.24 19.77 -28.69
C TYR A 97 8.94 20.20 -29.39
N LEU A 98 7.87 20.24 -28.60
CA LEU A 98 6.50 20.49 -29.06
C LEU A 98 5.99 21.88 -28.68
N LYS A 99 4.80 22.23 -29.18
CA LYS A 99 4.18 23.55 -29.02
C LYS A 99 3.38 23.64 -27.72
N TRP A 100 2.99 24.85 -27.35
CA TRP A 100 2.15 25.13 -26.18
C TRP A 100 0.91 24.24 -26.10
N ALA A 101 0.18 24.10 -27.21
CA ALA A 101 -1.06 23.32 -27.24
C ALA A 101 -0.85 21.84 -26.87
N ASP A 102 0.28 21.25 -27.27
CA ASP A 102 0.64 19.87 -26.96
C ASP A 102 0.97 19.73 -25.46
N TYR A 103 1.78 20.64 -24.91
CA TYR A 103 2.10 20.65 -23.48
C TYR A 103 0.90 20.95 -22.58
N GLN A 104 -0.06 21.74 -23.08
CA GLN A 104 -1.31 22.01 -22.39
C GLN A 104 -2.18 20.73 -22.27
N LYS A 105 -2.36 20.01 -23.38
CA LYS A 105 -3.22 18.82 -23.47
C LYS A 105 -2.57 17.54 -22.94
N GLY A 106 -1.27 17.38 -23.13
CA GLY A 106 -0.51 16.15 -22.91
C GLY A 106 -0.31 15.33 -24.18
N PHE A 107 0.76 14.52 -24.19
CA PHE A 107 1.20 13.70 -25.31
C PHE A 107 2.01 12.49 -24.84
N GLY A 108 2.22 11.51 -25.73
CA GLY A 108 2.98 10.29 -25.45
C GLY A 108 2.12 9.10 -25.01
N ASP A 109 2.75 8.09 -24.44
CA ASP A 109 2.12 6.86 -23.93
C ASP A 109 2.38 6.75 -22.43
N LEU A 110 1.33 6.60 -21.62
CA LEU A 110 1.46 6.44 -20.16
C LEU A 110 2.32 5.22 -19.76
N ASN A 111 2.45 4.22 -20.63
CA ASN A 111 3.33 3.06 -20.44
C ASN A 111 4.75 3.26 -20.99
N GLY A 112 5.03 4.37 -21.67
CA GLY A 112 6.32 4.73 -22.26
C GLY A 112 6.74 6.15 -21.87
N GLU A 113 7.29 6.91 -22.83
CA GLU A 113 7.56 8.34 -22.63
C GLU A 113 6.31 9.18 -22.82
N PHE A 114 6.07 10.11 -21.89
CA PHE A 114 4.92 10.99 -21.96
C PHE A 114 5.06 12.28 -21.15
N TRP A 115 4.19 13.23 -21.47
CA TRP A 115 3.85 14.40 -20.68
C TRP A 115 2.34 14.42 -20.44
N LEU A 116 1.91 14.45 -19.17
CA LEU A 116 0.50 14.27 -18.82
C LEU A 116 -0.42 15.40 -19.34
N GLY A 117 0.11 16.61 -19.41
CA GLY A 117 -0.61 17.83 -19.81
C GLY A 117 -0.76 18.83 -18.66
N LEU A 118 -0.45 20.10 -18.90
CA LEU A 118 -0.46 21.17 -17.90
C LEU A 118 -1.85 21.36 -17.26
N ASP A 119 -2.93 21.19 -18.03
CA ASP A 119 -4.29 21.28 -17.49
C ASP A 119 -4.56 20.21 -16.42
N LYS A 120 -4.07 18.98 -16.64
CA LYS A 120 -4.23 17.88 -15.67
C LYS A 120 -3.30 18.06 -14.48
N ILE A 121 -2.05 18.48 -14.70
CA ILE A 121 -1.07 18.74 -13.62
C ILE A 121 -1.57 19.87 -12.71
N HIS A 122 -2.16 20.94 -13.28
CA HIS A 122 -2.80 21.99 -12.50
C HIS A 122 -3.91 21.42 -11.59
N ARG A 123 -4.85 20.65 -12.15
CA ARG A 123 -5.95 20.02 -11.40
C ARG A 123 -5.44 19.17 -10.23
N LEU A 124 -4.34 18.43 -10.42
CA LEU A 124 -3.77 17.56 -9.38
C LEU A 124 -3.05 18.33 -8.27
N THR A 125 -2.55 19.54 -8.55
CA THR A 125 -1.70 20.29 -7.62
C THR A 125 -2.37 21.52 -7.01
N ALA A 126 -3.54 21.92 -7.52
CA ALA A 126 -4.26 23.13 -7.12
C ALA A 126 -4.61 23.23 -5.64
N THR A 127 -4.69 22.11 -4.90
CA THR A 127 -4.99 22.11 -3.46
C THR A 127 -3.80 22.47 -2.57
N GLY A 128 -2.59 22.59 -3.13
CA GLY A 128 -1.37 22.95 -2.38
C GLY A 128 -0.82 21.84 -1.48
N SER A 129 -1.38 20.63 -1.55
CA SER A 129 -0.99 19.48 -0.72
C SER A 129 -0.05 18.49 -1.42
N ALA A 130 0.38 18.81 -2.65
CA ALA A 130 1.21 17.93 -3.46
C ALA A 130 2.71 18.15 -3.17
N SER A 131 3.44 17.05 -2.97
CA SER A 131 4.90 16.99 -3.03
C SER A 131 5.33 16.42 -4.38
N LEU A 132 6.52 16.80 -4.84
CA LEU A 132 7.13 16.34 -6.08
C LEU A 132 8.33 15.44 -5.76
N ARG A 133 8.46 14.35 -6.50
CA ARG A 133 9.68 13.55 -6.60
C ARG A 133 10.14 13.48 -8.05
N VAL A 134 11.44 13.66 -8.25
CA VAL A 134 12.13 13.57 -9.53
C VAL A 134 13.17 12.45 -9.39
N ASP A 135 12.96 11.33 -10.07
CA ASP A 135 13.94 10.24 -10.13
C ASP A 135 14.73 10.34 -11.44
N LEU A 136 16.05 10.23 -11.35
CA LEU A 136 16.99 10.43 -12.45
C LEU A 136 17.97 9.26 -12.55
N GLU A 137 18.32 8.83 -13.77
CA GLU A 137 19.34 7.80 -14.03
C GLU A 137 20.24 8.23 -15.20
N ASP A 138 21.54 8.01 -15.05
CA ASP A 138 22.52 8.18 -16.12
C ASP A 138 22.68 6.89 -16.96
N PHE A 139 23.50 6.93 -18.02
CA PHE A 139 23.74 5.76 -18.88
C PHE A 139 24.68 4.72 -18.24
N GLU A 140 25.35 5.09 -17.14
CA GLU A 140 26.18 4.20 -16.34
C GLU A 140 25.38 3.44 -15.26
N GLY A 141 24.08 3.74 -15.11
CA GLY A 141 23.18 3.11 -14.14
C GLY A 141 23.21 3.74 -12.74
N VAL A 142 23.80 4.93 -12.59
CA VAL A 142 23.74 5.69 -11.34
C VAL A 142 22.40 6.41 -11.24
N SER A 143 21.62 6.05 -10.23
CA SER A 143 20.32 6.66 -9.94
C SER A 143 20.39 7.64 -8.76
N VAL A 144 19.81 8.82 -8.94
CA VAL A 144 19.67 9.85 -7.91
C VAL A 144 18.23 10.39 -7.89
N PHE A 145 17.83 11.07 -6.82
CA PHE A 145 16.52 11.69 -6.73
C PHE A 145 16.57 13.09 -6.11
N ALA A 146 15.61 13.92 -6.52
CA ALA A 146 15.27 15.18 -5.88
C ALA A 146 13.82 15.14 -5.42
N HIS A 147 13.56 15.60 -4.21
CA HIS A 147 12.23 15.67 -3.62
C HIS A 147 11.94 17.10 -3.17
N TYR A 148 10.72 17.56 -3.40
CA TYR A 148 10.25 18.89 -3.03
C TYR A 148 8.96 18.74 -2.24
N SER A 149 8.93 19.27 -1.02
CA SER A 149 7.77 19.14 -0.13
C SER A 149 6.55 19.93 -0.60
N THR A 150 6.75 20.93 -1.47
CA THR A 150 5.71 21.73 -2.10
C THR A 150 5.87 21.72 -3.61
N PHE A 151 4.81 21.41 -4.33
CA PHE A 151 4.75 21.52 -5.79
C PHE A 151 3.35 21.92 -6.24
N ILE A 152 3.23 23.08 -6.89
CA ILE A 152 1.97 23.63 -7.39
C ILE A 152 2.20 24.17 -8.79
N VAL A 153 1.30 23.84 -9.71
CA VAL A 153 1.26 24.40 -11.05
C VAL A 153 0.02 25.30 -11.16
N GLY A 154 0.24 26.56 -11.55
CA GLY A 154 -0.83 27.53 -11.77
C GLY A 154 -1.79 27.14 -12.90
N ASN A 155 -2.79 27.97 -13.15
CA ASN A 155 -3.79 27.73 -14.20
C ASN A 155 -3.36 28.39 -15.53
N PRO A 156 -4.14 28.26 -16.64
CA PRO A 156 -3.79 28.87 -17.92
C PRO A 156 -3.65 30.41 -17.87
N HIS A 157 -4.39 31.10 -16.99
CA HIS A 157 -4.34 32.56 -16.85
C HIS A 157 -3.01 33.01 -16.23
N THR A 158 -2.46 32.23 -15.31
CA THR A 158 -1.13 32.47 -14.75
C THR A 158 -0.03 31.83 -15.60
N LYS A 159 -0.33 31.34 -16.81
CA LYS A 159 0.64 30.64 -17.67
C LYS A 159 1.32 29.47 -16.95
N TYR A 160 0.55 28.74 -16.16
CA TYR A 160 0.99 27.57 -15.39
C TYR A 160 2.20 27.82 -14.50
N THR A 161 2.32 29.02 -13.89
CA THR A 161 3.41 29.36 -12.97
C THR A 161 3.74 28.23 -11.99
N LEU A 162 5.03 27.88 -11.89
CA LEU A 162 5.53 26.91 -10.93
C LEU A 162 5.58 27.54 -9.52
N THR A 163 5.16 26.79 -8.51
CA THR A 163 5.57 27.02 -7.13
C THR A 163 6.19 25.75 -6.58
N VAL A 164 7.45 25.81 -6.19
CA VAL A 164 8.23 24.67 -5.71
C VAL A 164 9.05 25.06 -4.48
N GLY A 165 9.21 24.14 -3.53
CA GLY A 165 10.02 24.42 -2.34
C GLY A 165 10.28 23.22 -1.45
N GLY A 166 11.12 23.43 -0.43
CA GLY A 166 11.47 22.43 0.57
C GLY A 166 12.23 21.23 -0.02
N TYR A 167 13.29 21.53 -0.79
CA TYR A 167 14.15 20.54 -1.42
C TYR A 167 14.79 19.59 -0.39
N SER A 168 14.85 18.31 -0.76
CA SER A 168 15.68 17.27 -0.16
C SER A 168 16.06 16.24 -1.21
N GLY A 169 17.16 15.49 -1.03
CA GLY A 169 17.58 14.47 -1.98
C GLY A 169 19.08 14.45 -2.23
N ASN A 170 19.52 13.57 -3.11
CA ASN A 170 20.93 13.36 -3.46
C ASN A 170 21.29 13.76 -4.91
N ALA A 171 20.33 14.26 -5.69
CA ALA A 171 20.57 14.74 -7.06
C ALA A 171 21.12 16.17 -7.15
N GLY A 172 21.11 16.92 -6.04
CA GLY A 172 21.32 18.37 -6.04
C GLY A 172 20.06 19.14 -6.48
N ASP A 173 19.98 20.43 -6.14
CA ASP A 173 18.77 21.24 -6.35
C ASP A 173 18.83 22.11 -7.61
N SER A 174 18.44 21.51 -8.73
CA SER A 174 18.39 22.19 -10.03
C SER A 174 16.98 22.65 -10.44
N LEU A 175 16.01 22.64 -9.51
CA LEU A 175 14.62 23.08 -9.78
C LEU A 175 14.20 24.32 -8.99
N SER A 176 14.70 24.56 -7.78
CA SER A 176 14.24 25.71 -6.97
C SER A 176 14.48 27.07 -7.64
N VAL A 177 15.50 27.19 -8.50
CA VAL A 177 15.74 28.42 -9.30
C VAL A 177 14.59 28.75 -10.26
N HIS A 178 13.77 27.75 -10.59
CA HIS A 178 12.61 27.88 -11.46
C HIS A 178 11.32 28.25 -10.69
N ASP A 179 11.39 28.41 -9.36
CA ASP A 179 10.23 28.85 -8.57
C ASP A 179 9.68 30.19 -9.08
N LYS A 180 8.35 30.29 -9.13
CA LYS A 180 7.59 31.44 -9.67
C LYS A 180 7.75 31.72 -11.16
N MET A 181 8.47 30.89 -11.91
CA MET A 181 8.58 31.05 -13.35
C MET A 181 7.32 30.53 -14.07
N LYS A 182 6.99 31.18 -15.19
CA LYS A 182 5.89 30.76 -16.07
C LYS A 182 6.40 29.65 -17.00
N PHE A 183 5.49 28.81 -17.47
CA PHE A 183 5.85 27.79 -18.45
C PHE A 183 6.10 28.44 -19.81
N SER A 184 7.09 27.95 -20.55
CA SER A 184 7.48 28.47 -21.87
C SER A 184 7.70 27.32 -22.86
N THR A 185 7.32 27.56 -24.11
CA THR A 185 7.50 26.66 -25.27
C THR A 185 8.07 27.47 -26.42
N HIS A 186 8.56 26.82 -27.48
CA HIS A 186 9.20 27.52 -28.59
C HIS A 186 8.25 28.45 -29.38
N ASP A 187 6.94 28.31 -29.22
CA ASP A 187 5.92 29.19 -29.80
C ASP A 187 5.27 30.14 -28.79
N HIS A 188 5.58 30.01 -27.48
CA HIS A 188 5.08 30.89 -26.41
C HIS A 188 6.19 31.20 -25.42
N ASP A 189 6.80 32.38 -25.59
CA ASP A 189 7.82 32.91 -24.70
C ASP A 189 7.18 33.61 -23.49
N ASN A 190 7.32 33.00 -22.32
CA ASN A 190 6.90 33.57 -21.03
C ASN A 190 8.06 33.60 -20.02
N ASP A 191 9.29 33.37 -20.47
CA ASP A 191 10.45 33.41 -19.58
C ASP A 191 10.85 34.87 -19.31
N ILE A 192 11.89 35.07 -18.50
CA ILE A 192 12.31 36.42 -18.08
C ILE A 192 13.58 36.89 -18.79
N ASP A 193 14.14 36.07 -19.67
CA ASP A 193 15.34 36.39 -20.45
C ASP A 193 14.97 37.20 -21.70
N ASP A 194 15.97 37.81 -22.33
CA ASP A 194 15.78 38.47 -23.63
C ASP A 194 15.89 37.44 -24.78
N VAL A 195 16.45 36.26 -24.50
CA VAL A 195 16.56 35.13 -25.42
C VAL A 195 15.45 34.13 -25.15
N GLN A 196 14.73 33.72 -26.19
CA GLN A 196 13.70 32.68 -26.08
C GLN A 196 14.32 31.33 -25.65
N CYS A 197 14.21 31.00 -24.36
CA CYS A 197 14.93 29.89 -23.76
C CYS A 197 14.50 28.54 -24.35
N ALA A 198 13.18 28.35 -24.54
CA ALA A 198 12.63 27.13 -25.12
C ALA A 198 13.17 26.84 -26.53
N SER A 199 13.25 27.87 -27.38
CA SER A 199 13.81 27.76 -28.73
C SER A 199 15.31 27.49 -28.71
N THR A 200 16.04 28.03 -27.74
CA THR A 200 17.49 27.87 -27.62
C THR A 200 17.85 26.45 -27.14
N TYR A 201 17.25 26.02 -26.03
CA TYR A 201 17.55 24.78 -25.31
C TYR A 201 16.64 23.60 -25.68
N LYS A 202 15.82 23.75 -26.72
CA LYS A 202 15.11 22.67 -27.42
C LYS A 202 14.21 21.84 -26.49
N GLY A 203 13.47 22.52 -25.63
CA GLY A 203 12.52 21.90 -24.71
C GLY A 203 11.37 22.84 -24.36
N ALA A 204 10.61 22.45 -23.34
CA ALA A 204 9.59 23.28 -22.73
C ALA A 204 9.63 23.15 -21.22
N TRP A 205 9.70 24.28 -20.53
CA TRP A 205 9.96 24.30 -19.10
C TRP A 205 9.52 25.63 -18.47
N TRP A 206 9.58 25.68 -17.14
CA TRP A 206 9.47 26.92 -16.37
C TRP A 206 10.77 27.72 -16.40
N TYR A 207 11.20 28.17 -17.59
CA TYR A 207 12.52 28.80 -17.78
C TYR A 207 12.69 30.10 -16.96
N PHE A 208 13.87 30.27 -16.37
CA PHE A 208 14.36 31.48 -15.71
C PHE A 208 15.28 32.25 -16.68
N LYS A 209 16.61 32.09 -16.55
CA LYS A 209 17.66 32.68 -17.43
C LYS A 209 18.86 31.74 -17.65
N CYS A 210 18.74 30.64 -18.38
CA CYS A 210 17.50 30.04 -18.85
C CYS A 210 17.09 28.86 -17.96
N HIS A 211 18.00 27.95 -17.62
CA HIS A 211 17.67 26.81 -16.76
C HIS A 211 18.84 26.23 -16.03
N TYR A 212 18.55 25.56 -14.91
CA TYR A 212 19.44 24.60 -14.25
C TYR A 212 18.94 23.16 -14.47
N SER A 213 17.67 22.97 -14.84
CA SER A 213 17.10 21.70 -15.26
C SER A 213 16.33 21.84 -16.58
N ASN A 214 16.47 20.84 -17.46
CA ASN A 214 15.81 20.80 -18.77
C ASN A 214 15.35 19.37 -19.10
N LEU A 215 14.53 18.78 -18.22
CA LEU A 215 14.12 17.36 -18.35
C LEU A 215 13.27 17.08 -19.60
N ASN A 216 12.72 18.13 -20.21
CA ASN A 216 11.97 18.08 -21.47
C ASN A 216 12.82 18.48 -22.69
N GLY A 217 14.15 18.51 -22.57
CA GLY A 217 15.07 18.75 -23.67
C GLY A 217 15.22 17.56 -24.62
N LEU A 218 16.16 17.69 -25.56
CA LEU A 218 16.49 16.64 -26.53
C LEU A 218 17.07 15.40 -25.83
N TYR A 219 16.72 14.22 -26.33
CA TYR A 219 17.28 12.97 -25.83
C TYR A 219 18.61 12.66 -26.53
N LEU A 220 19.74 13.11 -25.95
CA LEU A 220 21.07 13.09 -26.61
C LEU A 220 22.01 11.97 -26.13
N THR A 221 21.47 10.96 -25.44
CA THR A 221 22.17 9.74 -24.99
C THR A 221 23.54 9.97 -24.33
N GLY A 222 23.55 10.51 -23.10
CA GLY A 222 24.77 10.73 -22.33
C GLY A 222 25.51 12.00 -22.73
N THR A 223 26.84 11.95 -22.79
CA THR A 223 27.69 13.12 -23.07
C THR A 223 27.46 13.68 -24.47
N HIS A 224 27.26 14.99 -24.58
CA HIS A 224 27.02 15.68 -25.85
C HIS A 224 27.79 17.00 -25.98
N SER A 225 28.15 17.37 -27.22
CA SER A 225 28.96 18.57 -27.53
C SER A 225 28.18 19.88 -27.49
N THR A 226 26.86 19.83 -27.70
CA THR A 226 25.97 20.99 -27.62
C THR A 226 25.78 21.45 -26.18
N PHE A 227 25.53 22.74 -25.97
CA PHE A 227 25.37 23.31 -24.64
C PHE A 227 23.92 23.21 -24.16
N ALA A 228 23.68 22.48 -23.07
CA ALA A 228 22.48 22.53 -22.22
C ALA A 228 21.13 22.29 -22.91
N ASN A 229 21.10 21.64 -24.07
CA ASN A 229 19.89 21.37 -24.85
C ASN A 229 19.39 19.92 -24.73
N GLY A 230 19.97 19.13 -23.84
CA GLY A 230 19.61 17.74 -23.58
C GLY A 230 18.62 17.59 -22.41
N VAL A 231 18.38 16.35 -21.98
CA VAL A 231 17.70 16.03 -20.70
C VAL A 231 18.67 16.31 -19.55
N ASN A 232 18.82 17.57 -19.16
CA ASN A 232 19.88 18.02 -18.25
C ASN A 232 19.37 18.23 -16.81
N TRP A 233 20.22 17.90 -15.84
CA TRP A 233 20.10 18.28 -14.43
C TRP A 233 21.48 18.76 -13.94
N LEU A 234 21.64 20.06 -13.75
CA LEU A 234 22.94 20.72 -13.57
C LEU A 234 23.76 20.11 -12.43
N ASP A 235 23.17 19.97 -11.25
CA ASP A 235 23.92 19.55 -10.05
C ASP A 235 24.33 18.07 -10.08
N PHE A 236 23.73 17.26 -10.96
CA PHE A 236 24.05 15.85 -11.09
C PHE A 236 25.12 15.59 -12.16
N LYS A 237 24.91 16.08 -13.39
CA LYS A 237 25.80 15.78 -14.54
C LYS A 237 26.17 17.01 -15.39
N GLY A 238 25.77 18.20 -14.97
CA GLY A 238 26.07 19.44 -15.69
C GLY A 238 25.30 19.61 -17.01
N TYR A 239 25.76 20.55 -17.83
CA TYR A 239 25.09 20.96 -19.07
C TYR A 239 25.45 20.16 -20.33
N HIS A 240 26.44 19.26 -20.24
CA HIS A 240 26.96 18.49 -21.38
C HIS A 240 26.63 17.00 -21.29
N TYR A 241 25.62 16.64 -20.50
CA TYR A 241 25.18 15.26 -20.32
C TYR A 241 23.65 15.18 -20.30
N SER A 242 23.09 14.40 -21.21
CA SER A 242 21.66 14.09 -21.30
C SER A 242 21.38 12.78 -20.58
N LEU A 243 20.52 12.83 -19.57
CA LEU A 243 20.14 11.69 -18.74
C LEU A 243 19.40 10.62 -19.55
N LYS A 244 19.49 9.37 -19.08
CA LYS A 244 18.81 8.20 -19.65
C LYS A 244 17.38 8.12 -19.16
N VAL A 245 17.18 8.20 -17.85
CA VAL A 245 15.85 8.20 -17.24
C VAL A 245 15.63 9.52 -16.52
N SER A 246 14.45 10.09 -16.73
CA SER A 246 13.91 11.10 -15.83
C SER A 246 12.42 10.83 -15.64
N GLU A 247 11.97 10.77 -14.40
CA GLU A 247 10.56 10.59 -14.07
C GLU A 247 10.15 11.64 -13.03
N MET A 248 9.12 12.42 -13.34
CA MET A 248 8.53 13.36 -12.39
C MET A 248 7.16 12.87 -11.93
N LYS A 249 6.98 12.79 -10.62
CA LYS A 249 5.77 12.24 -10.01
C LYS A 249 5.35 13.01 -8.77
N ILE A 250 4.05 13.12 -8.58
CA ILE A 250 3.43 13.84 -7.46
C ILE A 250 2.80 12.86 -6.48
N ASN A 251 2.85 13.22 -5.20
CA ASN A 251 2.11 12.53 -4.15
C ASN A 251 1.36 13.57 -3.32
N ARG A 252 0.06 13.37 -3.12
CA ARG A 252 -0.78 14.29 -2.35
C ARG A 252 -0.84 13.83 -0.91
N LYS A 253 -0.54 14.75 0.01
CA LYS A 253 -0.80 14.52 1.44
C LYS A 253 -2.30 14.63 1.67
N HIS A 254 -2.96 13.49 1.82
CA HIS A 254 -4.31 13.45 2.40
C HIS A 254 -4.17 13.63 3.90
N HIS A 255 -4.40 14.85 4.39
CA HIS A 255 -4.73 15.02 5.79
C HIS A 255 -6.08 14.33 6.00
N PHE A 256 -6.13 13.31 6.87
CA PHE A 256 -7.39 12.82 7.41
C PHE A 256 -8.09 14.03 8.03
N HIS A 257 -9.04 14.59 7.30
CA HIS A 257 -9.87 15.66 7.79
C HIS A 257 -10.85 15.01 8.77
N TRP A 258 -10.40 14.80 10.01
CA TRP A 258 -11.34 14.79 11.12
C TRP A 258 -12.11 16.11 10.99
N ARG A 259 -13.37 16.06 10.55
CA ARG A 259 -14.33 17.09 10.90
C ARG A 259 -14.61 16.97 12.40
N ILE A 260 -13.59 17.19 13.22
CA ILE A 260 -13.78 17.71 14.57
C ILE A 260 -13.88 19.21 14.35
N ILE A 261 -15.13 19.67 14.33
CA ILE A 261 -15.42 21.08 14.58
C ILE A 261 -14.71 21.45 15.90
N ASN A 262 -13.84 22.47 15.84
CA ASN A 262 -13.17 23.14 16.97
C ASN A 262 -12.02 22.41 17.69
N ILE A 263 -10.85 22.26 17.05
CA ILE A 263 -9.57 22.19 17.78
C ILE A 263 -8.60 23.32 17.39
N ASP A 264 -8.72 23.94 16.21
CA ASP A 264 -7.84 25.06 15.81
C ASP A 264 -8.05 26.34 16.65
N LEU A 265 -9.23 26.50 17.26
CA LEU A 265 -9.51 27.59 18.22
C LEU A 265 -8.90 27.34 19.61
N TYR A 266 -8.53 26.09 19.93
CA TYR A 266 -7.99 25.74 21.25
C TYR A 266 -6.46 25.85 21.29
N MET A 267 -5.78 25.53 20.19
CA MET A 267 -4.32 25.64 20.09
C MET A 267 -3.85 27.11 20.04
N ALA A 268 -4.65 28.03 19.47
CA ALA A 268 -4.35 29.46 19.48
C ALA A 268 -4.56 30.15 20.85
N ALA A 269 -5.28 29.52 21.78
CA ALA A 269 -5.55 30.07 23.11
C ALA A 269 -4.50 29.69 24.17
N MET A 270 -3.64 28.71 23.89
CA MET A 270 -2.64 28.23 24.85
C MET A 270 -1.29 29.00 24.79
N ASP A 271 -1.07 29.85 23.80
CA ASP A 271 0.16 30.68 23.66
C ASP A 271 0.10 32.04 24.38
N LEU A 272 -1.01 32.39 25.05
CA LEU A 272 -1.18 33.71 25.68
C LEU A 272 -1.09 33.73 27.22
N ASN A 273 -0.80 32.61 27.87
CA ASN A 273 -0.87 32.52 29.35
C ASN A 273 0.46 32.35 30.09
N ASP A 274 1.59 32.26 29.39
CA ASP A 274 2.90 32.02 30.03
C ASP A 274 3.64 33.31 30.45
N GLU A 275 3.26 34.48 29.94
CA GLU A 275 3.88 35.76 30.36
C GLU A 275 3.34 36.33 31.68
N ASN A 276 2.23 35.82 32.22
CA ASN A 276 1.58 36.39 33.42
C ASN A 276 1.87 35.63 34.73
N LEU A 277 2.52 34.46 34.68
CA LEU A 277 2.81 33.67 35.89
C LEU A 277 4.17 34.02 36.51
N ASN A 278 5.15 34.45 35.71
CA ASN A 278 6.48 34.84 36.19
C ASN A 278 6.53 36.20 36.93
N ASN A 279 5.48 37.02 36.84
CA ASN A 279 5.41 38.31 37.52
C ASN A 279 4.67 38.30 38.88
N ARG A 280 4.21 37.14 39.38
CA ARG A 280 3.49 37.03 40.67
C ARG A 280 4.21 36.27 41.77
N LEU A 281 5.43 35.77 41.52
CA LEU A 281 6.20 34.97 42.49
C LEU A 281 7.30 35.75 43.24
N ASN A 282 7.42 37.07 43.02
CA ASN A 282 8.47 37.89 43.65
C ASN A 282 8.01 38.78 44.81
N ASP A 283 6.77 38.65 45.29
CA ASP A 283 6.30 39.42 46.45
C ASP A 283 5.70 38.50 47.50
N GLN A 284 6.43 38.35 48.61
CA GLN A 284 6.01 38.01 49.99
C GLN A 284 6.89 36.95 50.67
N ASN A 285 8.10 37.39 51.06
CA ASN A 285 8.72 36.95 52.31
C ASN A 285 8.19 37.84 53.44
N LEU A 286 7.76 37.27 54.59
CA LEU A 286 8.12 37.68 55.96
C LEU A 286 7.26 37.03 57.06
N ASN A 287 7.94 36.21 57.87
CA ASN A 287 7.99 36.16 59.34
C ASN A 287 6.84 35.66 60.27
N HIS A 288 7.29 34.73 61.13
CA HIS A 288 7.11 34.56 62.60
C HIS A 288 6.06 33.60 63.21
N GLN A 289 6.59 32.46 63.70
CA GLN A 289 6.42 31.76 65.00
C GLN A 289 5.27 32.16 65.97
N ASN A 290 4.42 31.21 66.42
CA ASN A 290 4.57 30.35 67.63
C ASN A 290 3.25 29.66 68.11
N SER A 291 3.40 28.40 68.58
CA SER A 291 2.62 27.58 69.57
C SER A 291 1.07 27.62 69.58
N ASN A 292 0.36 26.55 69.20
CA ASN A 292 0.05 25.26 69.89
C ASN A 292 -1.28 25.24 70.69
N ASP A 293 -2.01 24.15 70.46
CA ASP A 293 -3.07 23.53 71.27
C ASP A 293 -4.52 24.05 71.17
N ARG A 294 -5.08 23.95 69.96
CA ARG A 294 -6.51 23.63 69.72
C ARG A 294 -6.71 22.76 68.46
N MET A 295 -5.73 21.89 68.19
CA MET A 295 -5.44 21.40 66.83
C MET A 295 -5.62 19.89 66.61
N ASP A 296 -6.30 19.15 67.50
CA ASP A 296 -6.45 17.69 67.32
C ASP A 296 -7.83 17.21 66.86
N ILE A 297 -8.93 17.95 67.11
CA ILE A 297 -10.27 17.52 66.66
C ILE A 297 -10.60 18.06 65.26
N ALA A 298 -10.20 19.31 64.95
CA ALA A 298 -10.38 19.88 63.62
C ALA A 298 -9.53 19.16 62.57
N ARG A 299 -8.29 18.76 62.90
CA ARG A 299 -7.43 17.99 61.99
C ARG A 299 -7.98 16.59 61.72
N LEU A 300 -8.58 15.92 62.70
CA LEU A 300 -9.20 14.60 62.50
C LEU A 300 -10.44 14.68 61.61
N HIS A 301 -11.28 15.71 61.77
CA HIS A 301 -12.47 15.90 60.94
C HIS A 301 -12.12 16.30 59.49
N THR A 302 -11.12 17.17 59.31
CA THR A 302 -10.61 17.52 57.98
C THR A 302 -9.91 16.34 57.32
N LEU A 303 -9.20 15.49 58.08
CA LEU A 303 -8.56 14.28 57.56
C LEU A 303 -9.60 13.24 57.12
N VAL A 304 -10.69 13.06 57.88
CA VAL A 304 -11.78 12.14 57.51
C VAL A 304 -12.54 12.64 56.26
N LEU A 305 -12.82 13.94 56.17
CA LEU A 305 -13.42 14.52 54.97
C LEU A 305 -12.49 14.44 53.76
N PHE A 306 -11.18 14.64 53.94
CA PHE A 306 -10.19 14.49 52.87
C PHE A 306 -10.04 13.04 52.41
N ILE A 307 -10.10 12.07 53.34
CA ILE A 307 -10.10 10.63 52.99
C ILE A 307 -11.38 10.24 52.24
N LEU A 308 -12.55 10.76 52.65
CA LEU A 308 -13.80 10.52 51.92
C LEU A 308 -13.81 11.15 50.52
N ASP A 309 -13.30 12.37 50.38
CA ASP A 309 -13.24 13.08 49.09
C ASP A 309 -12.20 12.44 48.14
N THR A 310 -11.07 11.97 48.69
CA THR A 310 -10.08 11.17 47.94
C THR A 310 -10.63 9.79 47.55
N MET A 311 -11.41 9.13 48.42
CA MET A 311 -12.06 7.86 48.07
C MET A 311 -13.12 8.06 46.97
N ILE A 312 -13.90 9.14 47.02
CA ILE A 312 -14.91 9.46 45.99
C ILE A 312 -14.25 9.82 44.66
N THR A 313 -13.19 10.63 44.67
CA THR A 313 -12.44 10.95 43.45
C THR A 313 -11.74 9.73 42.86
N ILE A 314 -11.17 8.85 43.67
CA ILE A 314 -10.62 7.55 43.21
C ILE A 314 -11.74 6.68 42.63
N PHE A 315 -12.93 6.63 43.23
CA PHE A 315 -14.05 5.87 42.72
C PHE A 315 -14.57 6.43 41.38
N CYS A 316 -14.63 7.75 41.23
CA CYS A 316 -14.96 8.42 39.98
C CYS A 316 -13.88 8.21 38.91
N LEU A 317 -12.60 8.23 39.27
CA LEU A 317 -11.49 7.92 38.37
C LEU A 317 -11.49 6.44 37.94
N LEU A 318 -11.76 5.51 38.85
CA LEU A 318 -11.89 4.09 38.54
C LEU A 318 -13.14 3.82 37.69
N PHE A 319 -14.24 4.55 37.91
CA PHE A 319 -15.43 4.47 37.09
C PHE A 319 -15.21 5.10 35.70
N LEU A 320 -14.47 6.20 35.61
CA LEU A 320 -14.04 6.78 34.33
C LEU A 320 -13.06 5.86 33.61
N ILE A 321 -12.10 5.25 34.30
CA ILE A 321 -11.19 4.25 33.71
C ILE A 321 -11.98 3.02 33.28
N TRP A 322 -12.93 2.52 34.06
CA TRP A 322 -13.81 1.41 33.67
C TRP A 322 -14.72 1.78 32.49
N PHE A 323 -15.23 3.00 32.46
CA PHE A 323 -16.03 3.53 31.34
C PHE A 323 -15.17 3.72 30.09
N PHE A 324 -13.95 4.27 30.21
CA PHE A 324 -13.00 4.48 29.11
C PHE A 324 -12.43 3.16 28.61
N VAL A 325 -12.03 2.24 29.48
CA VAL A 325 -11.59 0.88 29.13
C VAL A 325 -12.77 0.08 28.56
N GLY A 326 -13.98 0.24 29.10
CA GLY A 326 -15.21 -0.32 28.55
C GLY A 326 -15.53 0.22 27.17
N THR A 327 -15.45 1.53 26.94
CA THR A 327 -15.60 2.13 25.60
C THR A 327 -14.44 1.79 24.69
N ILE A 328 -13.20 1.61 25.17
CA ILE A 328 -12.06 1.18 24.34
C ILE A 328 -12.21 -0.30 23.96
N ILE A 329 -12.73 -1.16 24.85
CA ILE A 329 -13.04 -2.56 24.54
C ILE A 329 -14.21 -2.62 23.56
N THR A 330 -15.29 -1.85 23.78
CA THR A 330 -16.42 -1.75 22.84
C THR A 330 -16.02 -1.08 21.52
N ILE A 331 -15.09 -0.13 21.50
CA ILE A 331 -14.50 0.47 20.29
C ILE A 331 -13.51 -0.49 19.62
N ASN A 332 -12.79 -1.34 20.34
CA ASN A 332 -11.94 -2.37 19.74
C ASN A 332 -12.76 -3.58 19.22
N GLN A 333 -13.88 -3.91 19.85
CA GLN A 333 -14.88 -4.86 19.32
C GLN A 333 -15.67 -4.25 18.16
N TYR A 334 -16.01 -2.97 18.21
CA TYR A 334 -16.66 -2.25 17.11
C TYR A 334 -15.70 -1.93 15.95
N ASN A 335 -14.40 -1.71 16.19
CA ASN A 335 -13.36 -1.59 15.16
C ASN A 335 -12.99 -2.96 14.56
N SER A 336 -13.21 -4.05 15.30
CA SER A 336 -13.18 -5.41 14.78
C SER A 336 -14.40 -5.68 13.89
N ASP A 337 -15.58 -5.12 14.22
CA ASP A 337 -16.84 -5.39 13.53
C ASP A 337 -17.22 -4.33 12.45
N ASN A 338 -16.54 -3.18 12.36
CA ASN A 338 -16.81 -2.12 11.36
C ASN A 338 -15.61 -1.74 10.48
N GLN A 339 -14.64 -2.64 10.30
CA GLN A 339 -13.71 -2.52 9.18
C GLN A 339 -14.33 -2.98 7.84
N GLU A 340 -15.59 -3.42 7.84
CA GLU A 340 -16.31 -3.97 6.67
C GLU A 340 -17.59 -3.19 6.33
N THR A 341 -17.49 -1.91 5.96
CA THR A 341 -18.51 -1.26 5.11
C THR A 341 -17.87 -0.24 4.17
N GLY A 342 -16.88 -0.67 3.39
CA GLY A 342 -16.45 0.05 2.20
C GLY A 342 -17.24 -0.46 1.00
N CYS A 343 -17.99 0.42 0.33
CA CYS A 343 -18.71 0.08 -0.90
C CYS A 343 -17.74 -0.51 -1.93
N ILE A 344 -18.03 -1.72 -2.41
CA ILE A 344 -17.24 -2.42 -3.43
C ILE A 344 -18.04 -2.30 -4.73
N ALA A 345 -17.48 -1.60 -5.71
CA ALA A 345 -18.06 -1.46 -7.03
C ALA A 345 -17.46 -2.51 -7.98
N TYR A 346 -18.31 -3.43 -8.42
CA TYR A 346 -18.26 -4.16 -9.70
C TYR A 346 -18.34 -3.11 -10.86
N ASP A 347 -18.00 -3.30 -12.14
CA ASP A 347 -17.95 -4.43 -13.07
C ASP A 347 -17.24 -3.95 -14.38
N CYS A 348 -16.80 -4.86 -15.24
CA CYS A 348 -16.78 -4.71 -16.70
C CYS A 348 -16.78 -6.12 -17.35
N LYS A 349 -17.96 -6.62 -17.75
CA LYS A 349 -18.13 -7.73 -18.69
C LYS A 349 -18.08 -7.24 -20.14
N ASP A 350 -17.66 -8.13 -21.05
CA ASP A 350 -18.29 -8.19 -22.37
C ASP A 350 -18.51 -9.64 -22.85
N ASN A 351 -19.73 -9.88 -23.32
CA ASN A 351 -20.25 -11.15 -23.82
C ASN A 351 -19.93 -11.30 -25.33
N ARG A 352 -19.35 -12.43 -25.74
CA ARG A 352 -19.39 -12.85 -27.16
C ARG A 352 -20.71 -13.56 -27.44
N SER A 353 -21.50 -13.02 -28.37
CA SER A 353 -22.48 -13.80 -29.14
C SER A 353 -21.99 -13.93 -30.58
N ASN A 354 -22.15 -15.14 -31.13
CA ASN A 354 -21.78 -15.52 -32.48
C ASN A 354 -22.71 -14.84 -33.50
N ASP A 355 -22.15 -14.22 -34.54
CA ASP A 355 -22.70 -14.40 -35.89
C ASP A 355 -21.63 -14.21 -36.98
N SER A 356 -21.80 -14.97 -38.04
CA SER A 356 -20.90 -15.23 -39.16
C SER A 356 -21.11 -14.28 -40.35
N GLY A 357 -20.03 -13.78 -40.98
CA GLY A 357 -20.12 -13.17 -42.32
C GLY A 357 -18.95 -12.26 -42.76
N HIS A 358 -18.10 -12.79 -43.64
CA HIS A 358 -17.18 -12.20 -44.64
C HIS A 358 -16.65 -10.73 -44.63
N HIS A 359 -15.31 -10.64 -44.82
CA HIS A 359 -14.43 -9.58 -45.41
C HIS A 359 -14.60 -8.12 -44.88
N GLU A 360 -13.58 -7.37 -44.45
CA GLU A 360 -12.19 -7.18 -44.87
C GLU A 360 -11.40 -6.47 -43.73
N THR A 361 -10.07 -6.56 -43.72
CA THR A 361 -9.15 -6.19 -42.63
C THR A 361 -9.07 -4.70 -42.27
N THR A 362 -9.32 -4.34 -41.00
CA THR A 362 -8.84 -3.11 -40.34
C THR A 362 -8.59 -3.42 -38.85
N ILE A 363 -7.34 -3.30 -38.37
CA ILE A 363 -7.01 -3.46 -36.94
C ILE A 363 -7.35 -2.16 -36.22
N VAL A 364 -8.54 -2.11 -35.60
CA VAL A 364 -8.91 -1.08 -34.65
C VAL A 364 -8.38 -1.50 -33.28
N LYS A 365 -7.42 -0.74 -32.73
CA LYS A 365 -7.03 -0.84 -31.32
C LYS A 365 -8.20 -0.34 -30.47
N THR A 366 -8.95 -1.24 -29.85
CA THR A 366 -10.01 -0.89 -28.92
C THR A 366 -9.41 -0.57 -27.55
N SER A 367 -9.51 0.70 -27.17
CA SER A 367 -9.36 1.21 -25.81
C SER A 367 -10.50 0.69 -24.92
N CYS A 368 -10.20 0.33 -23.68
CA CYS A 368 -11.21 -0.02 -22.69
C CYS A 368 -11.96 1.25 -22.25
N THR A 369 -13.20 1.43 -22.71
CA THR A 369 -14.17 2.38 -22.12
C THR A 369 -15.01 1.67 -21.07
N ALA A 370 -15.25 2.35 -19.95
CA ALA A 370 -16.00 1.88 -18.79
C ALA A 370 -17.43 1.38 -19.14
N CYS A 371 -17.88 0.31 -18.49
CA CYS A 371 -19.26 -0.17 -18.58
C CYS A 371 -20.21 0.72 -17.77
N ASP A 372 -21.29 1.17 -18.42
CA ASP A 372 -22.49 1.74 -17.80
C ASP A 372 -23.43 0.60 -17.35
N CYS A 373 -23.90 0.64 -16.10
CA CYS A 373 -24.99 -0.20 -15.64
C CYS A 373 -26.33 0.39 -16.12
N ILE A 374 -27.00 -0.24 -17.09
CA ILE A 374 -28.40 0.06 -17.39
C ILE A 374 -29.27 -0.81 -16.48
N GLU A 375 -30.01 -0.19 -15.56
CA GLU A 375 -31.15 -0.82 -14.90
C GLU A 375 -32.18 -1.21 -15.96
N SER A 376 -32.39 -2.51 -16.14
CA SER A 376 -33.57 -3.00 -16.85
C SER A 376 -34.52 -3.62 -15.83
N ASP A 377 -35.65 -2.95 -15.61
CA ASP A 377 -36.81 -3.46 -14.87
C ASP A 377 -37.21 -4.87 -15.33
N ARG A 378 -36.92 -5.89 -14.52
CA ARG A 378 -37.76 -7.08 -14.38
C ARG A 378 -37.70 -7.61 -12.96
N GLN A 379 -38.84 -7.53 -12.29
CA GLN A 379 -39.15 -8.32 -11.11
C GLN A 379 -39.01 -9.81 -11.43
N ASP A 380 -38.09 -10.51 -10.79
CA ASP A 380 -38.31 -11.87 -10.31
C ASP A 380 -37.27 -12.25 -9.23
N THR A 381 -37.76 -13.01 -8.26
CA THR A 381 -37.25 -13.22 -6.89
C THR A 381 -36.06 -14.17 -6.76
N ASN A 382 -35.26 -13.95 -5.69
CA ASN A 382 -34.13 -14.72 -5.14
C ASN A 382 -32.74 -14.48 -5.77
N ILE A 383 -32.00 -13.51 -5.24
CA ILE A 383 -30.55 -13.37 -5.44
C ILE A 383 -29.90 -13.45 -4.06
N ALA A 384 -29.08 -14.50 -3.87
CA ALA A 384 -28.20 -14.65 -2.72
C ALA A 384 -27.23 -13.46 -2.66
N GLU A 385 -26.97 -12.96 -1.45
CA GLU A 385 -26.02 -11.87 -1.20
C GLU A 385 -24.67 -12.16 -1.88
N THR A 386 -24.34 -11.38 -2.91
CA THR A 386 -23.08 -11.53 -3.65
C THR A 386 -21.93 -11.05 -2.77
N SER A 387 -21.09 -11.96 -2.29
CA SER A 387 -19.82 -11.63 -1.62
C SER A 387 -18.96 -10.76 -2.54
N CYS A 388 -18.49 -9.63 -2.02
CA CYS A 388 -17.67 -8.67 -2.74
C CYS A 388 -16.17 -9.04 -2.79
N PHE A 389 -15.78 -10.19 -2.22
CA PHE A 389 -14.41 -10.69 -2.26
C PHE A 389 -14.33 -11.91 -3.18
N ALA A 390 -13.36 -11.88 -4.10
CA ALA A 390 -13.01 -13.05 -4.90
C ALA A 390 -12.46 -14.18 -4.01
N GLN A 391 -12.83 -15.42 -4.31
CA GLN A 391 -12.44 -16.57 -3.51
C GLN A 391 -10.96 -16.92 -3.66
N ASP A 392 -10.40 -16.68 -4.84
CA ASP A 392 -9.01 -16.99 -5.17
C ASP A 392 -8.49 -16.10 -6.29
N CYS A 393 -7.21 -16.25 -6.62
CA CYS A 393 -6.59 -15.54 -7.74
C CYS A 393 -7.21 -15.93 -9.08
N LYS A 394 -7.80 -17.12 -9.21
CA LYS A 394 -8.44 -17.56 -10.46
C LYS A 394 -9.70 -16.78 -10.73
N GLU A 395 -10.49 -16.53 -9.70
CA GLU A 395 -11.67 -15.69 -9.77
C GLU A 395 -11.30 -14.23 -10.05
N LEU A 396 -10.28 -13.68 -9.38
CA LEU A 396 -9.73 -12.37 -9.73
C LEU A 396 -9.31 -12.32 -11.21
N TYR A 397 -8.59 -13.33 -11.69
CA TYR A 397 -8.19 -13.38 -13.10
C TYR A 397 -9.40 -13.43 -14.06
N LYS A 398 -10.45 -14.19 -13.70
CA LYS A 398 -11.72 -14.22 -14.46
C LYS A 398 -12.48 -12.90 -14.42
N GLN A 399 -12.33 -12.12 -13.34
CA GLN A 399 -12.87 -10.76 -13.19
C GLN A 399 -12.04 -9.70 -13.95
N GLY A 400 -10.95 -10.09 -14.62
CA GLY A 400 -10.13 -9.19 -15.46
C GLY A 400 -8.85 -8.68 -14.81
N TYR A 401 -8.56 -9.05 -13.55
CA TYR A 401 -7.29 -8.70 -12.91
C TYR A 401 -6.13 -9.46 -13.57
N ASN A 402 -5.26 -8.74 -14.28
CA ASN A 402 -4.21 -9.31 -15.12
C ASN A 402 -2.77 -8.98 -14.68
N CYS A 403 -2.60 -8.21 -13.59
CA CYS A 403 -1.28 -7.90 -13.02
C CYS A 403 -0.90 -8.89 -11.92
N SER A 404 0.31 -9.42 -11.94
CA SER A 404 0.83 -10.20 -10.80
C SER A 404 1.10 -9.27 -9.61
N GLY A 405 0.82 -9.73 -8.40
CA GLY A 405 0.97 -8.90 -7.20
C GLY A 405 0.24 -9.46 -5.99
N VAL A 406 0.21 -8.69 -4.91
CA VAL A 406 -0.48 -9.08 -3.67
C VAL A 406 -1.93 -8.63 -3.72
N TYR A 407 -2.86 -9.58 -3.56
CA TYR A 407 -4.30 -9.35 -3.54
C TYR A 407 -4.93 -9.90 -2.26
N THR A 408 -6.06 -9.34 -1.86
CA THR A 408 -6.90 -9.89 -0.78
C THR A 408 -7.93 -10.84 -1.40
N ILE A 409 -8.02 -12.05 -0.86
CA ILE A 409 -9.01 -13.06 -1.25
C ILE A 409 -9.79 -13.57 -0.03
N LYS A 410 -10.99 -14.09 -0.26
CA LYS A 410 -11.85 -14.69 0.76
C LYS A 410 -12.34 -16.07 0.29
N PRO A 411 -11.56 -17.14 0.48
CA PRO A 411 -11.87 -18.46 -0.10
C PRO A 411 -13.07 -19.17 0.53
N ASP A 412 -13.48 -18.77 1.72
CA ASP A 412 -14.57 -19.34 2.51
C ASP A 412 -15.20 -18.24 3.39
N GLU A 413 -16.18 -18.60 4.23
CA GLU A 413 -16.87 -17.65 5.11
C GLU A 413 -16.02 -17.11 6.27
N LEU A 414 -14.76 -17.55 6.42
CA LEU A 414 -13.84 -17.03 7.42
C LEU A 414 -13.16 -15.74 6.93
N SER A 415 -12.28 -15.19 7.76
CA SER A 415 -11.59 -13.94 7.47
C SER A 415 -10.79 -13.99 6.16
N ALA A 416 -10.89 -12.90 5.38
CA ALA A 416 -10.11 -12.69 4.19
C ALA A 416 -8.61 -12.56 4.52
N PHE A 417 -7.75 -12.86 3.55
CA PHE A 417 -6.30 -12.72 3.73
C PHE A 417 -5.59 -12.39 2.42
N LYS A 418 -4.37 -11.85 2.55
CA LYS A 418 -3.53 -11.49 1.41
C LYS A 418 -2.78 -12.70 0.86
N VAL A 419 -2.68 -12.77 -0.46
CA VAL A 419 -1.92 -13.75 -1.24
C VAL A 419 -1.18 -13.08 -2.38
N TYR A 420 -0.12 -13.70 -2.88
CA TYR A 420 0.46 -13.29 -4.15
C TYR A 420 -0.26 -14.03 -5.30
N CYS A 421 -0.85 -13.28 -6.22
CA CYS A 421 -1.41 -13.81 -7.45
C CYS A 421 -0.42 -13.68 -8.59
N ASP A 422 -0.10 -14.79 -9.24
CA ASP A 422 0.60 -14.80 -10.53
C ASP A 422 -0.44 -14.82 -11.66
N MET A 423 -0.54 -13.68 -12.35
CA MET A 423 -1.47 -13.46 -13.47
C MET A 423 -0.81 -13.67 -14.84
N SER A 424 0.48 -14.03 -14.86
CA SER A 424 1.21 -14.25 -16.11
C SER A 424 0.84 -15.58 -16.79
N ASN A 425 1.08 -15.69 -18.10
CA ASN A 425 1.00 -16.96 -18.85
C ASN A 425 -0.31 -17.76 -18.67
N GLY A 426 -1.46 -17.09 -18.74
CA GLY A 426 -2.79 -17.71 -18.53
C GLY A 426 -3.31 -17.64 -17.09
N GLY A 427 -2.50 -17.13 -16.17
CA GLY A 427 -2.86 -16.41 -14.94
C GLY A 427 -3.81 -17.08 -13.94
N GLY A 428 -4.09 -16.31 -12.89
CA GLY A 428 -4.98 -16.71 -11.80
C GLY A 428 -4.40 -17.76 -10.85
N TRP A 429 -3.07 -17.80 -10.72
CA TRP A 429 -2.41 -18.72 -9.81
C TRP A 429 -2.19 -18.07 -8.44
N THR A 430 -2.59 -18.76 -7.37
CA THR A 430 -2.28 -18.34 -6.00
C THR A 430 -0.96 -18.95 -5.57
N VAL A 431 0.09 -18.14 -5.44
CA VAL A 431 1.42 -18.57 -4.99
C VAL A 431 1.41 -18.75 -3.48
N PHE A 432 1.85 -19.91 -3.00
CA PHE A 432 1.90 -20.20 -1.56
C PHE A 432 3.30 -20.48 -1.03
N GLN A 433 4.27 -20.70 -1.92
CA GLN A 433 5.68 -20.83 -1.57
C GLN A 433 6.53 -20.19 -2.67
N ARG A 434 7.52 -19.39 -2.28
CA ARG A 434 8.52 -18.82 -3.18
C ARG A 434 9.91 -18.79 -2.55
N ARG A 435 10.89 -19.32 -3.27
CA ARG A 435 12.34 -19.25 -3.01
C ARG A 435 13.02 -18.66 -4.25
N MET A 436 13.94 -17.71 -4.07
CA MET A 436 14.63 -17.00 -5.15
C MET A 436 16.02 -16.46 -4.79
N ASP A 437 16.30 -16.20 -3.51
CA ASP A 437 17.51 -15.50 -3.08
C ASP A 437 18.07 -15.93 -1.70
N GLY A 438 17.34 -16.75 -0.94
CA GLY A 438 17.74 -17.19 0.40
C GLY A 438 17.59 -16.13 1.49
N SER A 439 16.87 -15.03 1.23
CA SER A 439 16.65 -13.94 2.19
C SER A 439 15.82 -14.36 3.41
N VAL A 440 15.03 -15.44 3.31
CA VAL A 440 14.16 -15.94 4.38
C VAL A 440 14.59 -17.34 4.83
N ASN A 441 14.63 -17.53 6.16
CA ASN A 441 14.90 -18.84 6.75
C ASN A 441 13.64 -19.72 6.69
N PHE A 442 13.76 -20.90 6.07
CA PHE A 442 12.68 -21.91 6.01
C PHE A 442 12.88 -23.06 7.02
N TYR A 443 14.00 -23.11 7.75
CA TYR A 443 14.19 -24.07 8.82
C TYR A 443 13.56 -23.54 10.12
N LEU A 444 12.24 -23.64 10.19
CA LEU A 444 11.37 -23.08 11.23
C LEU A 444 10.48 -24.15 11.89
N LYS A 445 9.82 -23.75 12.98
CA LYS A 445 8.98 -24.62 13.82
C LYS A 445 7.59 -24.84 13.21
N TRP A 446 6.88 -25.83 13.74
CA TRP A 446 5.49 -26.14 13.37
C TRP A 446 4.57 -24.92 13.35
N ALA A 447 4.61 -24.12 14.42
CA ALA A 447 3.74 -22.96 14.57
C ALA A 447 3.96 -21.89 13.47
N ASP A 448 5.20 -21.73 13.01
CA ASP A 448 5.55 -20.79 11.94
C ASP A 448 5.01 -21.28 10.60
N TYR A 449 5.17 -22.57 10.29
CA TYR A 449 4.63 -23.19 9.07
C TYR A 449 3.10 -23.20 9.04
N GLN A 450 2.47 -23.33 10.20
CA GLN A 450 1.02 -23.25 10.34
C GLN A 450 0.51 -21.84 9.98
N LYS A 451 1.11 -20.78 10.57
CA LYS A 451 0.69 -19.38 10.38
C LYS A 451 1.13 -18.76 9.03
N GLY A 452 2.30 -19.16 8.55
CA GLY A 452 3.01 -18.52 7.43
C GLY A 452 4.05 -17.50 7.88
N PHE A 453 5.04 -17.25 7.02
CA PHE A 453 6.17 -16.35 7.25
C PHE A 453 6.75 -15.81 5.93
N GLY A 454 7.57 -14.75 6.02
CA GLY A 454 8.20 -14.10 4.87
C GLY A 454 7.42 -12.90 4.34
N ASP A 455 7.78 -12.44 3.13
CA ASP A 455 7.15 -11.32 2.43
C ASP A 455 6.51 -11.82 1.13
N LEU A 456 5.22 -11.53 0.92
CA LEU A 456 4.51 -11.91 -0.30
C LEU A 456 5.13 -11.34 -1.58
N ASN A 457 5.90 -10.24 -1.48
CA ASN A 457 6.67 -9.67 -2.58
C ASN A 457 8.09 -10.26 -2.73
N GLY A 458 8.54 -11.09 -1.79
CA GLY A 458 9.86 -11.73 -1.76
C GLY A 458 9.76 -13.25 -1.55
N GLU A 459 10.63 -13.82 -0.71
CA GLU A 459 10.50 -15.21 -0.28
C GLU A 459 9.47 -15.36 0.84
N PHE A 460 8.61 -16.38 0.73
CA PHE A 460 7.59 -16.64 1.74
C PHE A 460 7.03 -18.06 1.72
N TRP A 461 6.39 -18.42 2.83
CA TRP A 461 5.47 -19.53 2.98
C TRP A 461 4.12 -18.99 3.46
N LEU A 462 3.03 -19.28 2.73
CA LEU A 462 1.72 -18.66 2.99
C LEU A 462 1.11 -19.06 4.34
N GLY A 463 1.41 -20.28 4.80
CA GLY A 463 0.85 -20.88 6.01
C GLY A 463 -0.08 -22.05 5.70
N LEU A 464 0.10 -23.17 6.42
CA LEU A 464 -0.68 -24.40 6.20
C LEU A 464 -2.19 -24.19 6.44
N ASP A 465 -2.57 -23.36 7.42
CA ASP A 465 -3.98 -23.03 7.67
C ASP A 465 -4.63 -22.41 6.42
N LYS A 466 -3.93 -21.50 5.74
CA LYS A 466 -4.43 -20.83 4.52
C LYS A 466 -4.39 -21.77 3.31
N ILE A 467 -3.35 -22.59 3.17
CA ILE A 467 -3.25 -23.57 2.08
C ILE A 467 -4.36 -24.62 2.18
N HIS A 468 -4.70 -25.07 3.39
CA HIS A 468 -5.84 -25.95 3.62
C HIS A 468 -7.14 -25.30 3.14
N ARG A 469 -7.43 -24.07 3.57
CA ARG A 469 -8.63 -23.31 3.15
C ARG A 469 -8.74 -23.20 1.62
N LEU A 470 -7.62 -22.94 0.94
CA LEU A 470 -7.57 -22.82 -0.53
C LEU A 470 -7.82 -24.14 -1.28
N THR A 471 -7.56 -25.28 -0.64
CA THR A 471 -7.63 -26.60 -1.30
C THR A 471 -8.77 -27.48 -0.78
N ALA A 472 -9.52 -27.01 0.22
CA ALA A 472 -10.59 -27.77 0.89
C ALA A 472 -11.72 -28.23 -0.06
N THR A 473 -11.95 -27.52 -1.17
CA THR A 473 -12.95 -27.91 -2.17
C THR A 473 -12.54 -29.13 -3.01
N GLY A 474 -11.26 -29.53 -2.97
CA GLY A 474 -10.71 -30.63 -3.76
C GLY A 474 -10.57 -30.36 -5.27
N ASN A 475 -11.01 -29.20 -5.75
CA ASN A 475 -10.98 -28.84 -7.17
C ASN A 475 -9.76 -27.99 -7.54
N THR A 476 -8.58 -28.38 -7.05
CA THR A 476 -7.34 -27.60 -7.14
C THR A 476 -6.23 -28.37 -7.86
N SER A 477 -5.48 -27.63 -8.68
CA SER A 477 -4.27 -28.08 -9.35
C SER A 477 -3.04 -27.41 -8.74
N LEU A 478 -1.90 -28.09 -8.75
CA LEU A 478 -0.62 -27.56 -8.30
C LEU A 478 0.31 -27.39 -9.50
N ARG A 479 0.98 -26.25 -9.56
CA ARG A 479 2.14 -26.03 -10.42
C ARG A 479 3.36 -25.69 -9.57
N VAL A 480 4.48 -26.32 -9.90
CA VAL A 480 5.79 -26.08 -9.30
C VAL A 480 6.73 -25.63 -10.40
N ASP A 481 7.15 -24.38 -10.37
CA ASP A 481 8.13 -23.82 -11.30
C ASP A 481 9.53 -23.80 -10.65
N LEU A 482 10.52 -24.34 -11.35
CA LEU A 482 11.88 -24.57 -10.85
C LEU A 482 12.90 -23.92 -11.79
N LYS A 483 13.98 -23.36 -11.22
CA LYS A 483 15.11 -22.83 -12.00
C LYS A 483 16.44 -23.12 -11.31
N ASP A 484 17.43 -23.55 -12.07
CA ASP A 484 18.79 -23.74 -11.59
C ASP A 484 19.65 -22.46 -11.69
N PHE A 485 20.89 -22.50 -11.22
CA PHE A 485 21.82 -21.36 -11.29
C PHE A 485 22.40 -21.15 -12.69
N GLU A 486 22.31 -22.14 -13.57
CA GLU A 486 22.68 -22.03 -14.99
C GLU A 486 21.56 -21.39 -15.83
N GLY A 487 20.39 -21.14 -15.24
CA GLY A 487 19.25 -20.48 -15.86
C GLY A 487 18.25 -21.42 -16.55
N VAL A 488 18.42 -22.74 -16.45
CA VAL A 488 17.49 -23.73 -16.99
C VAL A 488 16.25 -23.80 -16.11
N SER A 489 15.08 -23.60 -16.72
CA SER A 489 13.79 -23.70 -16.06
C SER A 489 13.06 -24.99 -16.41
N ARG A 490 12.41 -25.58 -15.41
CA ARG A 490 11.51 -26.74 -15.56
C ARG A 490 10.26 -26.54 -14.72
N PHE A 491 9.21 -27.29 -15.02
CA PHE A 491 7.99 -27.28 -14.23
C PHE A 491 7.45 -28.69 -13.99
N ALA A 492 6.76 -28.85 -12.86
CA ALA A 492 5.91 -29.98 -12.54
C ALA A 492 4.48 -29.47 -12.33
N HIS A 493 3.50 -30.18 -12.88
CA HIS A 493 2.09 -29.86 -12.75
C HIS A 493 1.32 -31.10 -12.31
N TYR A 494 0.49 -30.95 -11.30
CA TYR A 494 -0.34 -32.01 -10.74
C TYR A 494 -1.79 -31.60 -10.86
N SER A 495 -2.60 -32.43 -11.52
CA SER A 495 -4.02 -32.15 -11.69
C SER A 495 -4.78 -32.20 -10.36
N THR A 496 -4.25 -32.82 -9.32
CA THR A 496 -4.87 -32.89 -8.00
C THR A 496 -3.88 -32.42 -6.96
N PHE A 497 -4.29 -31.49 -6.11
CA PHE A 497 -3.52 -31.04 -4.96
C PHE A 497 -4.46 -30.63 -3.82
N ILE A 498 -4.41 -31.36 -2.72
CA ILE A 498 -5.23 -31.11 -1.53
C ILE A 498 -4.33 -31.18 -0.31
N VAL A 499 -4.46 -30.19 0.58
CA VAL A 499 -3.84 -30.20 1.90
C VAL A 499 -4.97 -30.22 2.92
N GLU A 500 -5.02 -31.27 3.73
CA GLU A 500 -6.05 -31.41 4.76
C GLU A 500 -5.78 -30.49 5.97
N GLY A 501 -6.67 -30.52 6.97
CA GLY A 501 -6.59 -29.65 8.13
C GLY A 501 -5.62 -30.14 9.22
N THR A 502 -5.56 -29.38 10.31
CA THR A 502 -4.74 -29.69 11.50
C THR A 502 -4.99 -31.09 12.08
N HIS A 503 -6.23 -31.59 12.02
CA HIS A 503 -6.62 -32.88 12.59
C HIS A 503 -5.98 -34.10 11.91
N THR A 504 -5.49 -33.96 10.67
CA THR A 504 -4.71 -34.99 9.96
C THR A 504 -3.25 -34.58 9.79
N SER A 505 -2.78 -33.60 10.56
CA SER A 505 -1.43 -33.02 10.42
C SER A 505 -1.14 -32.57 8.99
N TYR A 506 -2.12 -31.91 8.35
CA TYR A 506 -2.03 -31.37 6.99
C TYR A 506 -1.60 -32.41 5.94
N THR A 507 -2.26 -33.57 5.93
CA THR A 507 -1.94 -34.64 4.98
C THR A 507 -2.07 -34.15 3.54
N LEU A 508 -1.05 -34.44 2.71
CA LEU A 508 -1.01 -34.09 1.30
C LEU A 508 -1.68 -35.17 0.45
N THR A 509 -2.62 -34.78 -0.42
CA THR A 509 -3.06 -35.60 -1.55
C THR A 509 -2.62 -34.94 -2.85
N VAL A 510 -1.86 -35.66 -3.67
CA VAL A 510 -1.35 -35.17 -4.95
C VAL A 510 -1.42 -36.25 -6.02
N GLY A 511 -1.73 -35.87 -7.27
CA GLY A 511 -1.81 -36.82 -8.37
C GLY A 511 -1.96 -36.19 -9.75
N GLY A 512 -1.93 -37.05 -10.77
CA GLY A 512 -2.05 -36.65 -12.18
C GLY A 512 -0.89 -35.79 -12.65
N TYR A 513 0.34 -36.26 -12.39
CA TYR A 513 1.56 -35.58 -12.79
C TYR A 513 1.66 -35.34 -14.30
N SER A 514 2.18 -34.17 -14.66
CA SER A 514 2.56 -33.74 -15.99
C SER A 514 3.69 -32.70 -15.88
N GLY A 515 4.41 -32.43 -16.97
CA GLY A 515 5.49 -31.45 -17.00
C GLY A 515 6.83 -32.05 -17.37
N ASN A 516 7.89 -31.24 -17.27
CA ASN A 516 9.23 -31.60 -17.74
C ASN A 516 10.29 -31.68 -16.63
N ALA A 517 9.94 -31.44 -15.36
CA ALA A 517 10.85 -31.54 -14.21
C ALA A 517 11.08 -32.98 -13.69
N GLY A 518 10.34 -33.96 -14.18
CA GLY A 518 10.16 -35.28 -13.56
C GLY A 518 9.35 -35.23 -12.26
N ASP A 519 8.78 -36.36 -11.84
CA ASP A 519 7.88 -36.45 -10.67
C ASP A 519 8.65 -36.79 -9.38
N SER A 520 9.00 -35.76 -8.61
CA SER A 520 9.61 -35.92 -7.28
C SER A 520 8.61 -35.73 -6.13
N LEU A 521 7.30 -35.70 -6.39
CA LEU A 521 6.29 -35.46 -5.36
C LEU A 521 5.37 -36.68 -5.17
N SER A 522 4.75 -37.20 -6.22
CA SER A 522 3.68 -38.20 -6.07
C SER A 522 4.15 -39.50 -5.40
N GLY A 523 5.35 -39.98 -5.74
CA GLY A 523 5.82 -41.29 -5.28
C GLY A 523 6.22 -41.37 -3.81
N HIS A 524 6.72 -40.27 -3.23
CA HIS A 524 7.26 -40.23 -1.87
C HIS A 524 6.46 -39.35 -0.90
N HIS A 525 5.56 -38.51 -1.40
CA HIS A 525 4.91 -37.47 -0.59
C HIS A 525 3.39 -37.57 -0.58
N ASN A 526 2.78 -38.31 -1.51
CA ASN A 526 1.34 -38.49 -1.54
C ASN A 526 0.86 -39.29 -0.32
N ASN A 527 -0.24 -38.84 0.30
CA ASN A 527 -0.82 -39.32 1.56
C ASN A 527 0.10 -39.22 2.78
N MET A 528 1.15 -38.40 2.71
CA MET A 528 2.04 -38.17 3.84
C MET A 528 1.63 -36.94 4.64
N LYS A 529 1.90 -36.97 5.95
CA LYS A 529 1.67 -35.86 6.87
C LYS A 529 2.82 -34.85 6.77
N PHE A 530 2.54 -33.59 7.11
CA PHE A 530 3.57 -32.58 7.16
C PHE A 530 4.41 -32.74 8.44
N SER A 531 5.73 -32.58 8.35
CA SER A 531 6.64 -32.65 9.50
C SER A 531 7.57 -31.43 9.53
N THR A 532 7.87 -30.96 10.73
CA THR A 532 8.91 -29.95 11.02
C THR A 532 9.97 -30.55 11.95
N HIS A 533 11.09 -29.84 12.13
CA HIS A 533 12.18 -30.35 12.97
C HIS A 533 11.78 -30.54 14.45
N ASP A 534 10.70 -29.90 14.89
CA ASP A 534 10.14 -29.96 16.26
C ASP A 534 8.84 -30.76 16.34
N HIS A 535 8.32 -31.25 15.21
CA HIS A 535 7.08 -32.00 15.15
C HIS A 535 7.15 -33.07 14.06
N ASP A 536 7.46 -34.30 14.48
CA ASP A 536 7.66 -35.44 13.59
C ASP A 536 6.35 -36.19 13.33
N ASN A 537 5.88 -36.15 12.09
CA ASN A 537 4.70 -36.90 11.63
C ASN A 537 5.05 -37.87 10.49
N ASP A 538 6.33 -38.06 10.17
CA ASP A 538 6.72 -38.91 9.06
C ASP A 538 6.68 -40.41 9.44
N ILE A 539 6.91 -41.30 8.46
CA ILE A 539 6.83 -42.75 8.67
C ILE A 539 8.20 -43.41 8.80
N TYR A 540 9.27 -42.61 8.93
CA TYR A 540 10.61 -43.08 9.21
C TYR A 540 10.81 -43.18 10.73
N ASP A 541 11.79 -43.99 11.17
CA ASP A 541 12.05 -44.18 12.60
C ASP A 541 12.71 -42.93 13.25
N GLY A 542 13.07 -41.92 12.46
CA GLY A 542 13.60 -40.66 12.95
C GLY A 542 13.07 -39.48 12.14
N ASN A 543 13.30 -38.26 12.62
CA ASN A 543 12.72 -37.07 12.02
C ASN A 543 13.45 -36.64 10.75
N CYS A 544 12.84 -36.84 9.58
CA CYS A 544 13.41 -36.43 8.29
C CYS A 544 13.54 -34.91 8.17
N ALA A 545 12.62 -34.12 8.73
CA ALA A 545 12.72 -32.67 8.70
C ALA A 545 13.96 -32.15 9.45
N LEU A 546 14.31 -32.79 10.57
CA LEU A 546 15.52 -32.53 11.34
C LEU A 546 16.78 -32.97 10.59
N ALA A 547 16.76 -34.14 9.95
CA ALA A 547 17.89 -34.67 9.21
C ALA A 547 18.23 -33.85 7.96
N TYR A 548 17.20 -33.45 7.20
CA TYR A 548 17.33 -32.82 5.87
C TYR A 548 16.99 -31.32 5.84
N LYS A 549 16.92 -30.68 7.00
CA LYS A 549 16.92 -29.21 7.15
C LYS A 549 15.79 -28.47 6.42
N GLY A 550 14.59 -29.04 6.39
CA GLY A 550 13.42 -28.40 5.81
C GLY A 550 12.13 -29.07 6.25
N ALA A 551 11.05 -28.32 6.37
CA ALA A 551 9.73 -28.88 6.67
C ALA A 551 9.04 -29.34 5.38
N TRP A 552 8.45 -30.54 5.39
CA TRP A 552 7.86 -31.13 4.21
C TRP A 552 6.90 -32.27 4.53
N TRP A 553 6.22 -32.80 3.51
CA TRP A 553 5.41 -34.01 3.60
C TRP A 553 6.27 -35.26 3.44
N TYR A 554 6.95 -35.70 4.50
CA TYR A 554 7.92 -36.80 4.41
C TYR A 554 7.25 -38.18 4.51
N SER A 555 7.73 -39.13 3.69
CA SER A 555 7.46 -40.55 3.91
C SER A 555 8.63 -41.19 4.67
N LYS A 556 9.35 -42.14 4.05
CA LYS A 556 10.70 -42.52 4.47
C LYS A 556 11.68 -41.47 3.92
N CYS A 557 11.52 -40.26 4.43
CA CYS A 557 12.12 -39.02 3.96
C CYS A 557 11.62 -38.61 2.57
N HIS A 558 12.47 -38.31 1.60
CA HIS A 558 12.01 -37.55 0.43
C HIS A 558 12.72 -37.81 -0.89
N ALA A 559 12.01 -37.48 -1.97
CA ALA A 559 12.56 -37.23 -3.31
C ALA A 559 12.57 -35.74 -3.68
N SER A 560 11.95 -34.87 -2.87
CA SER A 560 11.99 -33.41 -3.00
C SER A 560 12.00 -32.74 -1.62
N ASN A 561 12.65 -31.58 -1.52
CA ASN A 561 12.65 -30.74 -0.32
C ASN A 561 12.79 -29.28 -0.74
N LEU A 562 11.68 -28.65 -1.16
CA LEU A 562 11.71 -27.26 -1.65
C LEU A 562 11.83 -26.23 -0.51
N ASN A 563 11.69 -26.68 0.73
CA ASN A 563 11.84 -25.88 1.95
C ASN A 563 13.19 -26.12 2.65
N GLY A 564 14.11 -26.86 2.01
CA GLY A 564 15.47 -27.07 2.51
C GLY A 564 16.30 -25.78 2.54
N TRP A 565 17.56 -25.94 2.96
CA TRP A 565 18.52 -24.85 2.98
C TRP A 565 18.81 -24.29 1.59
N TYR A 566 18.99 -22.98 1.52
CA TYR A 566 19.37 -22.30 0.29
C TYR A 566 20.90 -22.35 0.15
N LEU A 567 21.42 -23.35 -0.55
CA LEU A 567 22.85 -23.66 -0.65
C LEU A 567 23.49 -23.22 -1.97
N ALA A 568 22.71 -22.56 -2.83
CA ALA A 568 23.15 -21.94 -4.07
C ALA A 568 23.91 -22.85 -5.06
N GLY A 569 23.24 -23.86 -5.62
CA GLY A 569 23.81 -24.76 -6.62
C GLY A 569 24.36 -26.05 -6.02
N THR A 570 25.46 -26.57 -6.58
CA THR A 570 26.07 -27.83 -6.12
C THR A 570 26.64 -27.71 -4.72
N HIS A 571 26.36 -28.68 -3.84
CA HIS A 571 26.86 -28.71 -2.47
C HIS A 571 27.28 -30.12 -2.03
N SER A 572 28.11 -30.22 -0.99
CA SER A 572 28.69 -31.49 -0.51
C SER A 572 27.78 -32.29 0.43
N THR A 573 26.85 -31.62 1.10
CA THR A 573 25.87 -32.23 2.00
C THR A 573 24.81 -33.01 1.23
N TYR A 574 24.20 -33.99 1.88
CA TYR A 574 23.27 -34.92 1.25
C TYR A 574 21.81 -34.45 1.45
N ALA A 575 21.15 -34.09 0.36
CA ALA A 575 19.70 -33.87 0.26
C ALA A 575 19.10 -32.81 1.21
N ASP A 576 19.88 -31.86 1.72
CA ASP A 576 19.44 -30.83 2.68
C ASP A 576 19.16 -29.45 2.05
N GLY A 577 19.32 -29.32 0.73
CA GLY A 577 19.07 -28.10 -0.03
C GLY A 577 17.65 -27.97 -0.60
N VAL A 578 17.31 -26.82 -1.18
CA VAL A 578 16.12 -26.62 -2.05
C VAL A 578 16.20 -27.53 -3.27
N MET A 579 15.58 -28.71 -3.23
CA MET A 579 15.92 -29.78 -4.17
C MET A 579 14.72 -30.50 -4.79
N TRP A 580 14.95 -30.97 -6.02
CA TRP A 580 14.02 -31.77 -6.81
C TRP A 580 14.81 -32.89 -7.52
N ALA A 581 14.74 -34.12 -7.00
CA ALA A 581 15.67 -35.19 -7.37
C ALA A 581 15.67 -35.49 -8.88
N HIS A 582 14.52 -35.49 -9.54
CA HIS A 582 14.44 -35.77 -10.98
C HIS A 582 15.01 -34.67 -11.87
N PHE A 583 15.23 -33.45 -11.34
CA PHE A 583 15.80 -32.35 -12.12
C PHE A 583 17.33 -32.26 -11.97
N LYS A 584 17.84 -32.18 -10.73
CA LYS A 584 19.29 -31.97 -10.45
C LYS A 584 19.89 -32.94 -9.43
N GLY A 585 19.14 -33.95 -9.00
CA GLY A 585 19.60 -34.93 -8.01
C GLY A 585 19.59 -34.42 -6.58
N LEU A 586 20.39 -35.07 -5.72
CA LEU A 586 20.36 -34.88 -4.25
C LEU A 586 21.42 -33.92 -3.70
N HIS A 587 22.35 -33.47 -4.53
CA HIS A 587 23.50 -32.63 -4.16
C HIS A 587 23.47 -31.26 -4.85
N TYR A 588 22.28 -30.79 -5.21
CA TYR A 588 22.07 -29.51 -5.87
C TYR A 588 20.89 -28.77 -5.26
N SER A 589 21.12 -27.51 -4.90
CA SER A 589 20.13 -26.56 -4.39
C SER A 589 19.72 -25.59 -5.49
N LEU A 590 18.44 -25.58 -5.84
CA LEU A 590 17.85 -24.78 -6.91
C LEU A 590 17.86 -23.29 -6.57
N LYS A 591 17.95 -22.46 -7.63
CA LYS A 591 17.90 -20.99 -7.52
C LYS A 591 16.49 -20.50 -7.27
N VAL A 592 15.52 -21.04 -8.01
CA VAL A 592 14.10 -20.67 -7.87
C VAL A 592 13.27 -21.91 -7.63
N SER A 593 12.37 -21.82 -6.66
CA SER A 593 11.26 -22.73 -6.44
C SER A 593 10.02 -21.89 -6.18
N GLU A 594 8.98 -22.05 -6.99
CA GLU A 594 7.68 -21.44 -6.75
C GLU A 594 6.58 -22.50 -6.82
N MET A 595 5.80 -22.63 -5.75
CA MET A 595 4.61 -23.49 -5.72
C MET A 595 3.34 -22.65 -5.72
N LYS A 596 2.42 -22.98 -6.62
CA LYS A 596 1.19 -22.21 -6.84
C LYS A 596 0.00 -23.09 -7.18
N ILE A 597 -1.16 -22.68 -6.70
CA ILE A 597 -2.42 -23.41 -6.80
C ILE A 597 -3.35 -22.69 -7.80
N ASN A 598 -4.10 -23.47 -8.57
CA ASN A 598 -5.17 -22.93 -9.42
C ASN A 598 -6.41 -23.81 -9.30
N ARG A 599 -7.56 -23.20 -9.03
CA ARG A 599 -8.86 -23.87 -9.03
C ARG A 599 -9.28 -24.15 -10.47
N LYS A 600 -9.76 -25.38 -10.74
CA LYS A 600 -10.15 -25.78 -12.10
C LYS A 600 -11.43 -25.11 -12.58
#